data_AF-A0A536C5Z0-F1
#
_entry.id   AF-A0A536C5Z0-F1
#
_cell.length_a   1.000
_cell.length_b   1.000
_cell.length_c   1.000
_cell.angle_alpha   90.00
_cell.angle_beta   90.00
_cell.angle_gamma   90.00
#
_symmetry.space_group_name_H-M   'P 1'
#
loop_
_entity.id
_entity.type
_entity.pdbx_description
1 polymer ?
#
loop_
_entity_poly.entity_id
_entity_poly.type
_entity_poly.pdbx_seq_one_letter_code
_entity_poly.pdbx_strand_id
1 'polypeptide(L)'
;MLVCDDADGTPFAGTLDGYTSAPDAVHNSPGHCRIRAASELHAGQFAVMDLTPFAVSGDELQLRAADDLALCAVVVLVLAALRDDTRPHDVHAVFTRGEESGLYGARLVAEDGLLPRDVVVVSLEASRALAHAAPGRGVVVRAGDVYNTFDNDAERFLRVAREELTAAGIPTQRALLTGGTCESSAFVRLGWSATGVAVPNVNYHNQGEHLRTFTPEIVRLSDLRSAVALLVEGAAAAGRDAEESWWPDVKVVPRQIRDLLRLRR
;
A
#
# COMPACT_ATOMS: atom_id res chain seq x y z
N MET A 1 12.39 -19.46 -12.68
CA MET A 1 11.68 -19.26 -11.41
C MET A 1 12.37 -20.08 -10.34
N LEU A 2 12.20 -19.70 -9.08
CA LEU A 2 12.62 -20.49 -7.94
C LEU A 2 11.38 -21.14 -7.32
N VAL A 3 11.45 -22.43 -7.07
CA VAL A 3 10.47 -23.16 -6.26
C VAL A 3 10.91 -23.02 -4.80
N CYS A 4 9.99 -22.56 -3.97
CA CYS A 4 10.17 -22.30 -2.56
C CYS A 4 9.14 -23.11 -1.75
N ASP A 5 9.39 -23.25 -0.46
CA ASP A 5 8.41 -23.71 0.53
C ASP A 5 8.28 -22.68 1.65
N ASP A 6 7.25 -22.85 2.49
CA ASP A 6 7.04 -22.01 3.69
C ASP A 6 8.05 -22.36 4.81
N ALA A 7 8.91 -23.37 4.64
CA ALA A 7 9.98 -23.71 5.58
C ALA A 7 11.31 -23.04 5.16
N ASP A 8 12.35 -23.20 5.97
CA ASP A 8 13.70 -22.74 5.61
C ASP A 8 14.38 -23.68 4.58
N GLY A 9 13.60 -24.27 3.68
CA GLY A 9 14.09 -25.10 2.59
C GLY A 9 14.94 -24.29 1.62
N THR A 10 15.97 -24.91 1.03
CA THR A 10 16.77 -24.24 0.00
C THR A 10 15.97 -24.15 -1.30
N PRO A 11 15.69 -22.93 -1.82
CA PRO A 11 14.96 -22.80 -3.08
C PRO A 11 15.72 -23.47 -4.23
N PHE A 12 14.99 -24.05 -5.18
CA PHE A 12 15.58 -24.72 -6.33
C PHE A 12 14.97 -24.23 -7.65
N ALA A 13 15.72 -24.39 -8.75
CA ALA A 13 15.32 -23.88 -10.04
C ALA A 13 14.11 -24.63 -10.62
N GLY A 14 13.19 -23.85 -11.19
CA GLY A 14 12.05 -24.32 -11.96
C GLY A 14 11.80 -23.51 -13.22
N THR A 15 11.09 -24.10 -14.18
CA THR A 15 10.63 -23.48 -15.42
C THR A 15 9.13 -23.71 -15.58
N LEU A 16 8.39 -22.66 -15.96
CA LEU A 16 6.99 -22.76 -16.37
C LEU A 16 6.89 -22.95 -17.89
N ASP A 17 6.04 -23.87 -18.32
CA ASP A 17 5.61 -23.95 -19.71
C ASP A 17 4.20 -24.55 -19.85
N GLY A 18 3.71 -24.61 -21.08
CA GLY A 18 2.46 -25.31 -21.39
C GLY A 18 1.23 -24.66 -20.73
N TYR A 19 1.19 -23.33 -20.67
CA TYR A 19 0.00 -22.62 -20.17
C TYR A 19 -1.26 -23.12 -20.89
N THR A 20 -2.21 -23.55 -20.09
CA THR A 20 -3.54 -23.99 -20.54
C THR A 20 -4.56 -23.10 -19.85
N SER A 21 -5.40 -22.43 -20.62
CA SER A 21 -6.52 -21.68 -20.05
C SER A 21 -7.52 -22.67 -19.46
N ALA A 22 -7.79 -22.51 -18.17
CA ALA A 22 -8.71 -23.32 -17.40
C ALA A 22 -9.17 -22.46 -16.20
N PRO A 23 -10.10 -21.52 -16.43
CA PRO A 23 -10.49 -20.56 -15.41
C PRO A 23 -11.07 -21.27 -14.18
N ASP A 24 -10.56 -20.91 -13.01
CA ASP A 24 -11.03 -21.38 -11.71
C ASP A 24 -11.42 -20.15 -10.88
N ALA A 25 -12.73 -19.93 -10.76
CA ALA A 25 -13.28 -18.80 -10.02
C ALA A 25 -13.05 -18.90 -8.51
N VAL A 26 -12.88 -20.12 -7.97
CA VAL A 26 -12.66 -20.31 -6.52
C VAL A 26 -11.28 -19.81 -6.12
N HIS A 27 -10.28 -20.07 -6.95
CA HIS A 27 -8.89 -19.69 -6.70
C HIS A 27 -8.45 -18.42 -7.45
N ASN A 28 -9.40 -17.72 -8.09
CA ASN A 28 -9.14 -16.58 -8.98
C ASN A 28 -8.00 -16.83 -9.98
N SER A 29 -7.99 -18.02 -10.59
CA SER A 29 -6.94 -18.43 -11.52
C SER A 29 -7.44 -18.42 -12.97
N PRO A 30 -6.67 -17.89 -13.94
CA PRO A 30 -7.04 -17.94 -15.35
C PRO A 30 -6.72 -19.29 -16.02
N GLY A 31 -5.93 -20.14 -15.37
CA GLY A 31 -5.49 -21.42 -15.92
C GLY A 31 -4.37 -22.10 -15.16
N HIS A 32 -3.68 -22.99 -15.86
CA HIS A 32 -2.62 -23.81 -15.29
C HIS A 32 -1.36 -23.77 -16.16
N CYS A 33 -0.21 -23.83 -15.51
CA CYS A 33 1.09 -24.05 -16.15
C CYS A 33 1.71 -25.34 -15.61
N ARG A 34 2.54 -25.99 -16.43
CA ARG A 34 3.39 -27.08 -15.95
C ARG A 34 4.66 -26.50 -15.35
N ILE A 35 5.02 -26.98 -14.16
CA ILE A 35 6.32 -26.69 -13.53
C ILE A 35 7.26 -27.86 -13.86
N ARG A 36 8.37 -27.56 -14.53
CA ARG A 36 9.54 -28.47 -14.61
C ARG A 36 10.58 -27.98 -13.62
N ALA A 37 10.93 -28.79 -12.64
CA ALA A 37 11.86 -28.38 -11.59
C ALA A 37 13.04 -29.35 -11.47
N ALA A 38 14.14 -28.86 -10.88
CA ALA A 38 15.36 -29.64 -10.66
C ALA A 38 15.19 -30.72 -9.57
N SER A 39 14.17 -30.59 -8.72
CA SER A 39 13.85 -31.49 -7.61
C SER A 39 12.37 -31.89 -7.65
N GLU A 40 12.01 -32.91 -6.86
CA GLU A 40 10.62 -33.33 -6.68
C GLU A 40 9.76 -32.18 -6.12
N LEU A 41 8.54 -32.05 -6.65
CA LEU A 41 7.59 -31.04 -6.22
C LEU A 41 6.65 -31.62 -5.17
N HIS A 42 6.35 -30.83 -4.14
CA HIS A 42 5.44 -31.18 -3.06
C HIS A 42 4.30 -30.16 -2.95
N ALA A 43 3.12 -30.64 -2.54
CA ALA A 43 1.98 -29.76 -2.27
C ALA A 43 2.34 -28.76 -1.16
N GLY A 44 1.92 -27.50 -1.34
CA GLY A 44 2.27 -26.38 -0.44
C GLY A 44 3.50 -25.58 -0.88
N GLN A 45 4.27 -26.05 -1.86
CA GLN A 45 5.32 -25.25 -2.49
C GLN A 45 4.74 -24.15 -3.39
N PHE A 46 5.49 -23.06 -3.52
CA PHE A 46 5.14 -21.94 -4.38
C PHE A 46 6.32 -21.51 -5.24
N ALA A 47 6.04 -20.68 -6.23
CA ALA A 47 7.00 -20.25 -7.24
C ALA A 47 7.17 -18.74 -7.20
N VAL A 48 8.41 -18.27 -7.22
CA VAL A 48 8.74 -16.85 -7.40
C VAL A 48 9.62 -16.65 -8.62
N MET A 49 9.59 -15.45 -9.20
CA MET A 49 10.49 -15.14 -10.31
C MET A 49 11.95 -15.21 -9.84
N ASP A 50 12.80 -15.80 -10.68
CA ASP A 50 14.23 -15.91 -10.42
C ASP A 50 14.91 -14.60 -10.86
N LEU A 51 14.71 -13.58 -10.05
CA LEU A 51 15.21 -12.22 -10.24
C LEU A 51 16.07 -11.83 -9.04
N THR A 52 16.84 -10.74 -9.19
CA THR A 52 17.62 -10.13 -8.11
C THR A 52 16.79 -10.06 -6.83
N PRO A 53 17.18 -10.76 -5.75
CA PRO A 53 16.41 -10.76 -4.51
C PRO A 53 16.29 -9.36 -3.93
N PHE A 54 17.44 -8.68 -3.84
CA PHE A 54 17.58 -7.34 -3.30
C PHE A 54 18.89 -6.72 -3.78
N ALA A 55 18.85 -5.51 -4.31
CA ALA A 55 20.03 -4.70 -4.59
C ALA A 55 19.74 -3.23 -4.34
N VAL A 56 20.74 -2.48 -3.90
CA VAL A 56 20.63 -1.04 -3.61
C VAL A 56 21.61 -0.28 -4.48
N SER A 57 21.13 0.78 -5.13
CA SER A 57 21.94 1.70 -5.91
C SER A 57 21.48 3.14 -5.66
N GLY A 58 22.17 3.82 -4.75
CA GLY A 58 21.77 5.17 -4.34
C GLY A 58 20.37 5.19 -3.72
N ASP A 59 19.43 5.85 -4.39
CA ASP A 59 18.03 5.93 -3.96
C ASP A 59 17.15 4.81 -4.53
N GLU A 60 17.68 3.92 -5.39
CA GLU A 60 16.93 2.80 -5.96
C GLU A 60 17.13 1.53 -5.15
N LEU A 61 16.01 0.88 -4.79
CA LEU A 61 16.00 -0.48 -4.30
C LEU A 61 15.38 -1.36 -5.39
N GLN A 62 16.16 -2.32 -5.87
CA GLN A 62 15.71 -3.36 -6.80
C GLN A 62 15.33 -4.61 -6.02
N LEU A 63 14.09 -5.08 -6.18
CA LEU A 63 13.58 -6.27 -5.50
C LEU A 63 12.82 -7.17 -6.47
N ARG A 64 12.79 -8.48 -6.19
CA ARG A 64 11.90 -9.41 -6.89
C ARG A 64 10.45 -9.40 -6.38
N ALA A 65 10.21 -8.75 -5.25
CA ALA A 65 8.93 -8.71 -4.57
C ALA A 65 8.82 -7.39 -3.78
N ALA A 66 8.99 -6.25 -4.45
CA ALA A 66 8.76 -4.96 -3.79
C ALA A 66 7.29 -4.87 -3.36
N ASP A 67 6.39 -5.34 -4.24
CA ASP A 67 4.98 -5.59 -3.97
C ASP A 67 4.78 -6.92 -3.21
N ASP A 68 4.40 -6.96 -1.93
CA ASP A 68 4.31 -5.82 -0.98
C ASP A 68 5.33 -5.94 0.16
N LEU A 69 6.43 -6.69 -0.04
CA LEU A 69 7.45 -6.92 0.99
C LEU A 69 8.12 -5.61 1.43
N ALA A 70 8.27 -4.65 0.53
CA ALA A 70 8.86 -3.36 0.86
C ALA A 70 8.01 -2.61 1.91
N LEU A 71 6.69 -2.70 1.81
CA LEU A 71 5.76 -2.07 2.74
C LEU A 71 5.58 -2.88 4.02
N CYS A 72 5.74 -4.21 3.96
CA CYS A 72 5.88 -5.02 5.18
C CYS A 72 7.05 -4.51 6.05
N ALA A 73 8.19 -4.16 5.42
CA ALA A 73 9.31 -3.55 6.13
C ALA A 73 8.96 -2.15 6.67
N VAL A 74 8.17 -1.35 5.94
CA VAL A 74 7.66 -0.05 6.42
C VAL A 74 6.83 -0.24 7.69
N VAL A 75 5.90 -1.20 7.75
CA VAL A 75 5.10 -1.48 8.96
C VAL A 75 6.00 -1.76 10.16
N VAL A 76 7.01 -2.63 10.00
CA VAL A 76 7.95 -2.94 11.09
C VAL A 76 8.71 -1.70 11.54
N LEU A 77 9.16 -0.86 10.61
CA LEU A 77 9.88 0.38 10.92
C LEU A 77 8.98 1.42 11.60
N VAL A 78 7.70 1.51 11.24
CA VAL A 78 6.72 2.37 11.92
C VAL A 78 6.55 1.92 13.37
N LEU A 79 6.34 0.63 13.62
CA LEU A 79 6.23 0.10 14.99
C LEU A 79 7.51 0.37 15.79
N ALA A 80 8.69 0.22 15.18
CA ALA A 80 9.96 0.50 15.82
C ALA A 80 10.12 1.99 16.17
N ALA A 81 9.66 2.90 15.29
CA ALA A 81 9.70 4.33 15.53
C ALA A 81 8.71 4.76 16.63
N LEU A 82 7.51 4.20 16.63
CA LEU A 82 6.46 4.51 17.62
C LEU A 82 6.78 4.00 19.02
N ARG A 83 7.55 2.91 19.15
CA ARG A 83 7.97 2.36 20.46
C ARG A 83 8.56 3.41 21.41
N ASP A 84 9.35 4.33 20.88
CA ASP A 84 10.05 5.35 21.66
C ASP A 84 9.39 6.75 21.52
N ASP A 85 8.26 6.85 20.80
CA ASP A 85 7.48 8.08 20.64
C ASP A 85 6.61 8.31 21.89
N THR A 86 6.61 9.54 22.40
CA THR A 86 5.88 9.91 23.63
C THR A 86 4.52 10.56 23.34
N ARG A 87 4.22 10.86 22.08
CA ARG A 87 2.93 11.40 21.65
C ARG A 87 1.86 10.31 21.76
N PRO A 88 0.60 10.64 22.02
CA PRO A 88 -0.46 9.64 22.11
C PRO A 88 -0.65 8.94 20.76
N HIS A 89 -0.70 7.61 20.77
CA HIS A 89 -0.98 6.75 19.62
C HIS A 89 -1.42 5.36 20.12
N ASP A 90 -2.24 4.67 19.32
CA ASP A 90 -2.60 3.26 19.49
C ASP A 90 -2.64 2.62 18.10
N VAL A 91 -1.74 1.67 17.83
CA VAL A 91 -1.48 1.17 16.48
C VAL A 91 -1.48 -0.35 16.46
N HIS A 92 -2.29 -0.91 15.57
CA HIS A 92 -2.28 -2.32 15.22
C HIS A 92 -1.57 -2.51 13.88
N ALA A 93 -0.75 -3.55 13.78
CA ALA A 93 -0.15 -4.00 12.52
C ALA A 93 -0.77 -5.33 12.10
N VAL A 94 -1.20 -5.41 10.85
CA VAL A 94 -1.78 -6.62 10.25
C VAL A 94 -1.02 -6.93 8.97
N PHE A 95 -0.59 -8.19 8.84
CA PHE A 95 0.03 -8.71 7.63
C PHE A 95 -0.91 -9.75 7.02
N THR A 96 -1.32 -9.52 5.79
CA THR A 96 -2.28 -10.35 5.07
C THR A 96 -1.58 -11.23 4.03
N ARG A 97 -2.27 -12.28 3.59
CA ARG A 97 -1.89 -13.10 2.42
C ARG A 97 -3.06 -13.12 1.44
N GLY A 98 -2.76 -13.37 0.17
CA GLY A 98 -3.80 -13.55 -0.87
C GLY A 98 -4.42 -12.24 -1.35
N GLU A 99 -3.68 -11.13 -1.32
CA GLU A 99 -4.07 -9.85 -1.91
C GLU A 99 -4.29 -10.01 -3.43
N GLU A 100 -3.25 -10.49 -4.13
CA GLU A 100 -3.21 -10.64 -5.59
C GLU A 100 -4.27 -11.58 -6.16
N SER A 101 -4.79 -12.48 -5.33
CA SER A 101 -5.83 -13.42 -5.70
C SER A 101 -7.24 -12.90 -5.42
N GLY A 102 -7.41 -11.75 -4.75
CA GLY A 102 -8.74 -11.17 -4.51
C GLY A 102 -8.92 -10.55 -3.13
N LEU A 103 -7.87 -9.97 -2.56
CA LEU A 103 -7.89 -9.26 -1.27
C LEU A 103 -8.32 -10.16 -0.10
N TYR A 104 -8.09 -11.48 -0.19
CA TYR A 104 -8.71 -12.45 0.71
C TYR A 104 -8.31 -12.26 2.17
N GLY A 105 -7.03 -11.97 2.43
CA GLY A 105 -6.55 -11.71 3.79
C GLY A 105 -7.23 -10.49 4.42
N ALA A 106 -7.25 -9.35 3.73
CA ALA A 106 -7.97 -8.16 4.22
C ALA A 106 -9.48 -8.39 4.38
N ARG A 107 -10.10 -9.13 3.47
CA ARG A 107 -11.52 -9.50 3.59
C ARG A 107 -11.79 -10.31 4.85
N LEU A 108 -10.95 -11.31 5.16
CA LEU A 108 -11.09 -12.10 6.38
C LEU A 108 -10.89 -11.25 7.64
N VAL A 109 -9.87 -10.38 7.66
CA VAL A 109 -9.67 -9.43 8.78
C VAL A 109 -10.91 -8.58 9.02
N ALA A 110 -11.52 -8.09 7.94
CA ALA A 110 -12.69 -7.23 7.97
C ALA A 110 -14.01 -7.96 8.28
N GLU A 111 -14.22 -9.17 7.73
CA GLU A 111 -15.41 -10.00 7.93
C GLU A 111 -15.45 -10.59 9.34
N ASP A 112 -14.32 -11.11 9.83
CA ASP A 112 -14.22 -11.76 11.14
C ASP A 112 -14.09 -10.76 12.30
N GLY A 113 -13.93 -9.46 11.99
CA GLY A 113 -13.84 -8.41 13.01
C GLY A 113 -12.60 -8.55 13.89
N LEU A 114 -11.44 -8.85 13.29
CA LEU A 114 -10.20 -9.10 14.03
C LEU A 114 -9.56 -7.85 14.66
N LEU A 115 -10.13 -6.67 14.38
CA LEU A 115 -9.70 -5.38 14.90
C LEU A 115 -10.86 -4.68 15.64
N PRO A 116 -10.57 -3.78 16.61
CA PRO A 116 -11.60 -2.91 17.18
C PRO A 116 -12.31 -2.10 16.09
N ARG A 117 -13.63 -1.88 16.22
CA ARG A 117 -14.43 -1.31 15.12
C ARG A 117 -14.20 0.18 14.89
N ASP A 118 -13.68 0.87 15.89
CA ASP A 118 -13.35 2.29 15.89
C ASP A 118 -11.95 2.59 15.33
N VAL A 119 -11.17 1.59 14.91
CA VAL A 119 -9.91 1.83 14.22
C VAL A 119 -10.15 2.44 12.84
N VAL A 120 -9.23 3.33 12.46
CA VAL A 120 -9.04 3.74 11.06
C VAL A 120 -8.06 2.78 10.40
N VAL A 121 -8.47 2.16 9.30
CA VAL A 121 -7.62 1.25 8.54
C VAL A 121 -6.82 2.02 7.49
N VAL A 122 -5.50 1.85 7.47
CA VAL A 122 -4.61 2.38 6.43
C VAL A 122 -3.97 1.21 5.70
N SER A 123 -4.44 0.90 4.49
CA SER A 123 -3.77 -0.10 3.64
C SER A 123 -2.47 0.50 3.10
N LEU A 124 -1.39 -0.25 3.21
CA LEU A 124 -0.14 0.05 2.52
C LEU A 124 -0.09 -0.82 1.25
N GLU A 125 0.48 -0.29 0.19
CA GLU A 125 0.72 -1.05 -1.04
C GLU A 125 1.88 -0.46 -1.85
N ALA A 126 2.52 -1.29 -2.66
CA ALA A 126 3.28 -0.85 -3.81
C ALA A 126 2.33 -0.73 -5.01
N SER A 127 2.26 0.44 -5.65
CA SER A 127 1.42 0.63 -6.84
C SER A 127 2.26 1.02 -8.02
N ARG A 128 1.85 0.60 -9.22
CA ARG A 128 2.48 1.03 -10.48
C ARG A 128 2.73 2.54 -10.48
N ALA A 129 3.98 2.91 -10.76
CA ALA A 129 4.40 4.29 -10.92
C ALA A 129 3.61 4.99 -12.05
N LEU A 130 3.10 6.19 -11.77
CA LEU A 130 2.35 7.02 -12.73
C LEU A 130 2.95 8.42 -12.82
N ALA A 131 2.67 9.15 -13.89
CA ALA A 131 3.16 10.53 -14.04
C ALA A 131 2.72 11.47 -12.89
N HIS A 132 1.54 11.22 -12.31
CA HIS A 132 0.98 11.99 -11.17
C HIS A 132 1.17 11.29 -9.80
N ALA A 133 1.90 10.17 -9.78
CA ALA A 133 2.28 9.39 -8.61
C ALA A 133 3.68 8.82 -8.89
N ALA A 134 4.64 9.74 -9.01
CA ALA A 134 5.94 9.45 -9.59
C ALA A 134 6.94 8.98 -8.53
N PRO A 135 7.86 8.06 -8.84
CA PRO A 135 8.91 7.63 -7.92
C PRO A 135 9.82 8.79 -7.54
N GLY A 136 10.25 8.82 -6.28
CA GLY A 136 11.22 9.79 -5.75
C GLY A 136 10.60 11.15 -5.43
N ARG A 137 9.26 11.19 -5.37
CA ARG A 137 8.46 12.38 -5.06
C ARG A 137 7.70 12.23 -3.74
N GLY A 138 8.04 11.20 -2.96
CA GLY A 138 7.41 10.83 -1.71
C GLY A 138 6.32 9.77 -1.89
N VAL A 139 5.98 9.12 -0.79
CA VAL A 139 4.82 8.22 -0.67
C VAL A 139 3.54 8.96 -1.09
N VAL A 140 2.61 8.22 -1.69
CA VAL A 140 1.32 8.76 -2.12
C VAL A 140 0.27 8.46 -1.06
N VAL A 141 -0.40 9.48 -0.53
CA VAL A 141 -1.70 9.28 0.13
C VAL A 141 -2.71 8.93 -0.95
N ARG A 142 -3.20 7.68 -0.92
CA ARG A 142 -4.14 7.14 -1.89
C ARG A 142 -5.54 7.56 -1.48
N ALA A 143 -6.12 8.50 -2.22
CA ALA A 143 -7.46 9.02 -1.97
C ALA A 143 -8.59 8.03 -2.36
N GLY A 144 -8.23 6.94 -3.03
CA GLY A 144 -9.16 5.96 -3.55
C GLY A 144 -8.55 5.13 -4.68
N ASP A 145 -9.40 4.33 -5.28
CA ASP A 145 -9.06 3.39 -6.31
C ASP A 145 -10.04 3.40 -7.50
N VAL A 146 -10.02 2.38 -8.34
CA VAL A 146 -10.90 2.31 -9.53
C VAL A 146 -12.40 2.29 -9.18
N TYR A 147 -12.78 1.82 -8.00
CA TYR A 147 -14.19 1.67 -7.59
C TYR A 147 -14.60 2.60 -6.46
N ASN A 148 -13.66 3.03 -5.62
CA ASN A 148 -13.96 3.73 -4.38
C ASN A 148 -13.16 5.02 -4.26
N THR A 149 -13.82 6.08 -3.78
CA THR A 149 -13.12 7.12 -3.02
C THR A 149 -13.12 6.68 -1.57
N PHE A 150 -11.96 6.75 -0.93
CA PHE A 150 -11.83 6.32 0.46
C PHE A 150 -12.40 7.35 1.44
N ASP A 151 -12.49 6.93 2.70
CA ASP A 151 -13.11 7.73 3.75
C ASP A 151 -12.30 9.01 4.02
N ASN A 152 -12.98 10.16 3.93
CA ASN A 152 -12.36 11.45 4.13
C ASN A 152 -11.86 11.66 5.57
N ASP A 153 -12.57 11.11 6.55
CA ASP A 153 -12.22 11.17 7.97
C ASP A 153 -11.07 10.20 8.28
N ALA A 154 -11.02 9.02 7.65
CA ALA A 154 -9.85 8.15 7.73
C ALA A 154 -8.59 8.82 7.18
N GLU A 155 -8.71 9.43 6.00
CA GLU A 155 -7.59 10.07 5.31
C GLU A 155 -7.14 11.37 6.00
N ARG A 156 -7.98 11.96 6.88
CA ARG A 156 -7.68 13.20 7.63
C ARG A 156 -6.34 13.15 8.34
N PHE A 157 -6.07 12.08 9.08
CA PHE A 157 -4.86 11.98 9.87
C PHE A 157 -3.60 11.93 8.98
N LEU A 158 -3.70 11.32 7.80
CA LEU A 158 -2.63 11.36 6.81
C LEU A 158 -2.47 12.77 6.22
N ARG A 159 -3.55 13.53 6.01
CA ARG A 159 -3.44 14.93 5.54
C ARG A 159 -2.82 15.85 6.57
N VAL A 160 -3.16 15.72 7.86
CA VAL A 160 -2.49 16.43 8.96
C VAL A 160 -0.99 16.11 8.96
N ALA A 161 -0.65 14.81 8.90
CA ALA A 161 0.73 14.37 8.81
C ALA A 161 1.48 14.97 7.61
N ARG A 162 0.81 15.11 6.45
CA ARG A 162 1.40 15.78 5.28
C ARG A 162 1.67 17.27 5.50
N GLU A 163 0.85 17.99 6.25
CA GLU A 163 1.12 19.40 6.60
C GLU A 163 2.44 19.50 7.41
N GLU A 164 2.59 18.65 8.43
CA GLU A 164 3.80 18.58 9.27
C GLU A 164 5.05 18.21 8.44
N LEU A 165 4.95 17.17 7.61
CA LEU A 165 6.06 16.73 6.77
C LEU A 165 6.45 17.77 5.72
N THR A 166 5.47 18.51 5.17
CA THR A 166 5.75 19.60 4.23
C THR A 166 6.55 20.71 4.90
N ALA A 167 6.19 21.08 6.14
CA ALA A 167 6.94 22.06 6.93
C ALA A 167 8.37 21.58 7.24
N ALA A 168 8.57 20.27 7.42
CA ALA A 168 9.88 19.65 7.59
C ALA A 168 10.66 19.40 6.29
N GLY A 169 10.10 19.76 5.12
CA GLY A 169 10.73 19.54 3.82
C GLY A 169 10.76 18.08 3.35
N ILE A 170 9.92 17.21 3.93
CA ILE A 170 9.77 15.81 3.54
C ILE A 170 8.65 15.69 2.50
N PRO A 171 8.95 15.31 1.24
CA PRO A 171 7.95 15.28 0.19
C PRO A 171 6.97 14.13 0.38
N THR A 172 5.71 14.41 0.07
CA THR A 172 4.62 13.42 -0.03
C THR A 172 3.71 13.80 -1.20
N GLN A 173 3.02 12.82 -1.75
CA GLN A 173 2.04 13.00 -2.82
C GLN A 173 0.63 12.69 -2.30
N ARG A 174 -0.38 13.07 -3.08
CA ARG A 174 -1.76 12.60 -2.90
C ARG A 174 -2.40 12.45 -4.25
N ALA A 175 -3.01 11.29 -4.50
CA ALA A 175 -3.63 10.98 -5.77
C ALA A 175 -4.78 9.99 -5.62
N LEU A 176 -5.72 10.03 -6.56
CA LEU A 176 -6.68 8.95 -6.80
C LEU A 176 -6.02 7.96 -7.78
N LEU A 177 -5.80 6.71 -7.37
CA LEU A 177 -5.08 5.72 -8.17
C LEU A 177 -6.04 4.72 -8.80
N THR A 178 -6.48 4.98 -10.03
CA THR A 178 -7.56 4.22 -10.70
C THR A 178 -7.08 3.00 -11.48
N GLY A 179 -5.83 2.57 -11.29
CA GLY A 179 -5.23 1.46 -12.04
C GLY A 179 -5.71 0.06 -11.63
N GLY A 180 -6.34 -0.06 -10.46
CA GLY A 180 -6.80 -1.30 -9.85
C GLY A 180 -7.44 -1.00 -8.50
N THR A 181 -7.66 -2.02 -7.68
CA THR A 181 -8.08 -1.91 -6.27
C THR A 181 -6.89 -2.04 -5.33
N CYS A 182 -7.09 -1.81 -4.04
CA CYS A 182 -6.19 -2.28 -2.97
C CYS A 182 -7.01 -2.83 -1.80
N GLU A 183 -6.36 -3.34 -0.75
CA GLU A 183 -7.04 -3.94 0.39
C GLU A 183 -8.04 -3.00 1.10
N SER A 184 -7.84 -1.67 1.07
CA SER A 184 -8.82 -0.70 1.59
C SER A 184 -10.20 -0.87 0.95
N SER A 185 -10.30 -1.32 -0.31
CA SER A 185 -11.59 -1.62 -0.94
C SER A 185 -12.39 -2.69 -0.19
N ALA A 186 -11.72 -3.70 0.36
CA ALA A 186 -12.38 -4.74 1.15
C ALA A 186 -12.97 -4.16 2.44
N PHE A 187 -12.17 -3.35 3.15
CA PHE A 187 -12.59 -2.68 4.39
C PHE A 187 -13.75 -1.71 4.15
N VAL A 188 -13.66 -0.82 3.16
CA VAL A 188 -14.73 0.13 2.81
C VAL A 188 -16.02 -0.62 2.49
N ARG A 189 -15.95 -1.71 1.72
CA ARG A 189 -17.15 -2.47 1.33
C ARG A 189 -17.87 -3.11 2.52
N LEU A 190 -17.13 -3.41 3.58
CA LEU A 190 -17.62 -3.97 4.84
C LEU A 190 -17.86 -2.88 5.91
N GLY A 191 -17.91 -1.61 5.49
CA GLY A 191 -18.33 -0.46 6.29
C GLY A 191 -17.29 0.03 7.30
N TRP A 192 -16.01 -0.37 7.15
CA TRP A 192 -14.92 0.14 7.97
C TRP A 192 -14.51 1.54 7.50
N SER A 193 -14.03 2.36 8.42
CA SER A 193 -13.34 3.61 8.05
C SER A 193 -11.95 3.25 7.56
N ALA A 194 -11.68 3.50 6.28
CA ALA A 194 -10.44 3.07 5.65
C ALA A 194 -9.92 4.07 4.62
N THR A 195 -8.60 4.14 4.51
CA THR A 195 -7.81 4.90 3.54
C THR A 195 -6.57 4.08 3.16
N GLY A 196 -5.63 4.65 2.40
CA GLY A 196 -4.39 3.96 2.08
C GLY A 196 -3.22 4.86 1.70
N VAL A 197 -2.05 4.26 1.65
CA VAL A 197 -0.83 4.85 1.12
C VAL A 197 -0.22 3.93 0.07
N ALA A 198 0.37 4.52 -0.96
CA ALA A 198 0.97 3.80 -2.05
C ALA A 198 2.41 4.25 -2.27
N VAL A 199 3.33 3.30 -2.43
CA VAL A 199 4.69 3.57 -2.88
C VAL A 199 4.76 3.37 -4.40
N PRO A 200 5.22 4.39 -5.16
CA PRO A 200 5.41 4.23 -6.60
C PRO A 200 6.43 3.14 -6.93
N ASN A 201 5.97 2.13 -7.66
CA ASN A 201 6.73 0.94 -8.04
C ASN A 201 6.95 0.91 -9.55
N VAL A 202 8.21 0.95 -9.98
CA VAL A 202 8.61 0.80 -11.37
C VAL A 202 8.81 -0.67 -11.68
N ASN A 203 8.39 -1.09 -12.88
CA ASN A 203 8.30 -2.50 -13.28
C ASN A 203 7.33 -3.32 -12.41
N TYR A 204 6.26 -2.69 -11.93
CA TYR A 204 5.17 -3.32 -11.17
C TYR A 204 4.81 -4.71 -11.71
N HIS A 205 4.72 -5.71 -10.82
CA HIS A 205 4.56 -7.14 -11.14
C HIS A 205 5.73 -7.70 -11.98
N ASN A 206 6.93 -7.18 -11.75
CA ASN A 206 8.15 -7.46 -12.49
C ASN A 206 8.04 -7.30 -14.02
N GLN A 207 7.16 -6.42 -14.51
CA GLN A 207 6.97 -6.22 -15.94
C GLN A 207 7.98 -5.20 -16.49
N GLY A 208 8.89 -5.67 -17.35
CA GLY A 208 9.84 -4.79 -18.05
C GLY A 208 9.22 -4.02 -19.21
N GLU A 209 9.98 -3.09 -19.80
CA GLU A 209 9.56 -2.23 -20.91
C GLU A 209 9.13 -3.01 -22.16
N HIS A 210 9.73 -4.17 -22.40
CA HIS A 210 9.39 -5.02 -23.53
C HIS A 210 8.43 -6.14 -23.11
N LEU A 211 7.46 -6.43 -23.98
CA LEU A 211 6.57 -7.57 -23.78
C LEU A 211 7.39 -8.85 -23.57
N ARG A 212 7.10 -9.57 -22.48
CA ARG A 212 7.74 -10.83 -22.07
C ARG A 212 9.16 -10.70 -21.48
N THR A 213 9.58 -9.53 -21.03
CA THR A 213 10.78 -9.40 -20.19
C THR A 213 10.38 -9.22 -18.73
N PHE A 214 10.95 -10.06 -17.86
CA PHE A 214 10.79 -9.93 -16.42
C PHE A 214 11.99 -9.19 -15.83
N THR A 215 11.73 -8.15 -15.05
CA THR A 215 12.77 -7.30 -14.44
C THR A 215 12.47 -7.08 -12.96
N PRO A 216 13.49 -6.88 -12.10
CA PRO A 216 13.24 -6.47 -10.73
C PRO A 216 12.36 -5.23 -10.66
N GLU A 217 11.47 -5.22 -9.67
CA GLU A 217 10.72 -4.05 -9.26
C GLU A 217 11.66 -3.02 -8.65
N ILE A 218 11.35 -1.75 -8.83
CA ILE A 218 12.16 -0.65 -8.31
C ILE A 218 11.27 0.32 -7.53
N VAL A 219 11.59 0.46 -6.24
CA VAL A 219 11.03 1.49 -5.35
C VAL A 219 12.14 2.42 -4.89
N ARG A 220 11.78 3.63 -4.45
CA ARG A 220 12.77 4.61 -3.96
C ARG A 220 12.93 4.54 -2.46
N LEU A 221 14.18 4.65 -1.99
CA LEU A 221 14.49 4.68 -0.56
C LEU A 221 13.85 5.92 0.09
N SER A 222 13.90 7.05 -0.61
CA SER A 222 13.25 8.31 -0.24
C SER A 222 11.74 8.16 -0.06
N ASP A 223 11.05 7.46 -0.98
CA ASP A 223 9.61 7.21 -0.88
C ASP A 223 9.27 6.32 0.32
N LEU A 224 10.02 5.24 0.57
CA LEU A 224 9.83 4.38 1.74
C LEU A 224 10.08 5.13 3.07
N ARG A 225 11.10 5.99 3.12
CA ARG A 225 11.36 6.85 4.30
C ARG A 225 10.21 7.82 4.55
N SER A 226 9.68 8.43 3.49
CA SER A 226 8.52 9.30 3.61
C SER A 226 7.25 8.54 4.02
N ALA A 227 7.11 7.26 3.64
CA ALA A 227 6.02 6.39 4.09
C ALA A 227 6.09 6.16 5.61
N VAL A 228 7.27 5.79 6.13
CA VAL A 228 7.47 5.64 7.59
C VAL A 228 7.13 6.95 8.31
N ALA A 229 7.69 8.07 7.85
CA ALA A 229 7.45 9.37 8.47
C ALA A 229 5.96 9.76 8.45
N LEU A 230 5.28 9.55 7.31
CA LEU A 230 3.86 9.87 7.15
C LEU A 230 2.99 9.04 8.08
N LEU A 231 3.27 7.75 8.23
CA LEU A 231 2.50 6.85 9.07
C LEU A 231 2.73 7.11 10.56
N VAL A 232 3.96 7.44 10.97
CA VAL A 232 4.27 7.84 12.35
C VAL A 232 3.55 9.15 12.72
N GLU A 233 3.65 10.17 11.86
CA GLU A 233 2.94 11.42 12.08
C GLU A 233 1.41 11.25 12.02
N GLY A 234 0.93 10.37 11.13
CA GLY A 234 -0.48 10.02 11.02
C GLY A 234 -1.02 9.33 12.27
N ALA A 235 -0.26 8.39 12.85
CA ALA A 235 -0.62 7.75 14.11
C ALA A 235 -0.69 8.76 15.27
N ALA A 236 0.29 9.67 15.35
CA ALA A 236 0.29 10.71 16.37
C ALA A 236 -0.88 11.72 16.17
N ALA A 237 -1.22 12.04 14.92
CA ALA A 237 -2.38 12.87 14.59
C ALA A 237 -3.70 12.19 14.98
N ALA A 238 -3.84 10.88 14.72
CA ALA A 238 -4.99 10.08 15.13
C ALA A 238 -5.14 10.02 16.66
N GLY A 239 -4.05 9.78 17.39
CA GLY A 239 -4.09 9.73 18.86
C GLY A 239 -4.44 11.06 19.55
N ARG A 240 -4.38 12.18 18.82
CA ARG A 240 -4.86 13.51 19.27
C ARG A 240 -6.20 13.91 18.66
N ASP A 241 -6.79 13.07 17.83
CA ASP A 241 -7.94 13.39 16.97
C ASP A 241 -7.77 14.75 16.25
N ALA A 242 -6.63 14.90 15.56
CA ALA A 242 -6.27 16.17 14.94
C ALA A 242 -7.15 16.49 13.71
N GLU A 243 -7.40 17.78 13.49
CA GLU A 243 -8.00 18.34 12.28
C GLU A 243 -6.94 19.12 11.48
N GLU A 244 -7.05 19.10 10.14
CA GLU A 244 -6.16 19.90 9.28
C GLU A 244 -6.37 21.40 9.51
N SER A 245 -5.31 22.16 9.29
CA SER A 245 -5.28 23.61 9.52
C SER A 245 -6.41 24.39 8.82
N TRP A 246 -6.88 23.91 7.66
CA TRP A 246 -7.89 24.58 6.84
C TRP A 246 -9.34 24.38 7.30
N TRP A 247 -9.68 23.27 7.97
CA TRP A 247 -11.08 22.94 8.28
C TRP A 247 -11.78 23.88 9.26
N PRO A 248 -11.15 24.30 10.38
CA PRO A 248 -11.78 25.23 11.32
C PRO A 248 -12.21 26.54 10.65
N ASP A 249 -11.43 27.03 9.69
CA ASP A 249 -11.66 28.32 9.02
C ASP A 249 -12.84 28.30 8.03
N VAL A 250 -13.21 27.13 7.51
CA VAL A 250 -14.29 27.00 6.50
C VAL A 250 -15.63 26.50 7.06
N LYS A 251 -15.67 26.05 8.32
CA LYS A 251 -16.93 25.63 8.99
C LYS A 251 -17.94 26.77 9.10
N VAL A 252 -17.47 28.00 9.29
CA VAL A 252 -18.33 29.18 9.51
C VAL A 252 -17.90 30.33 8.60
N VAL A 253 -18.76 30.71 7.66
CA VAL A 253 -18.53 31.94 6.88
C VAL A 253 -18.46 33.13 7.83
N PRO A 254 -17.35 33.90 7.85
CA PRO A 254 -17.20 35.06 8.72
C PRO A 254 -18.34 36.05 8.50
N ARG A 255 -18.82 36.68 9.58
CA ARG A 255 -19.99 37.58 9.53
C ARG A 255 -19.82 38.69 8.49
N GLN A 256 -18.63 39.28 8.42
CA GLN A 256 -18.26 40.32 7.47
C GLN A 256 -18.44 39.85 6.01
N ILE A 257 -18.03 38.62 5.71
CA ILE A 257 -18.22 38.01 4.38
C ILE A 257 -19.71 37.74 4.12
N ARG A 258 -20.46 37.24 5.11
CA ARG A 258 -21.91 37.05 4.96
C ARG A 258 -22.62 38.36 4.63
N ASP A 259 -22.26 39.44 5.31
CA ASP A 259 -22.88 40.75 5.12
C ASP A 259 -22.52 41.36 3.75
N LEU A 260 -21.29 41.16 3.26
CA LEU A 260 -20.90 41.51 1.89
C LEU A 260 -21.67 40.70 0.82
N LEU A 261 -21.80 39.38 1.02
CA LEU A 261 -22.51 38.49 0.10
C LEU A 261 -24.04 38.67 0.12
N ARG A 262 -24.59 39.33 1.15
CA ARG A 262 -26.01 39.70 1.23
C ARG A 262 -26.38 40.92 0.38
N LEU A 263 -25.42 41.65 -0.18
CA LEU A 263 -25.71 42.83 -0.99
C LEU A 263 -26.13 42.47 -2.42
N ARG A 264 -27.37 42.87 -2.73
CA ARG A 264 -28.12 42.81 -4.02
C ARG A 264 -28.84 41.49 -4.30
N ARG A 265 -29.94 41.27 -3.57
CA ARG A 265 -31.22 40.95 -4.22
C ARG A 265 -32.05 42.23 -4.31
#